data_AF-A0A8E6ET78-F1
#
_entry.id   AF-A0A8E6ET78-F1
#
_cell.length_a   1.000
_cell.length_b   1.000
_cell.length_c   1.000
_cell.angle_alpha   90.00
_cell.angle_beta   90.00
_cell.angle_gamma   90.00
#
_symmetry.space_group_name_H-M   'P 1'
#
loop_
_entity.id
_entity.type
_entity.pdbx_description
1 polymer ?
#
loop_
_entity_poly.entity_id
_entity_poly.type
_entity_poly.pdbx_seq_one_letter_code
_entity_poly.pdbx_strand_id
1 'polypeptide(L)'
;MRRLIFLVLLVLAAAGGYHLYKDKDARKLLQSVVDKATKNPLAKTPKEAADYFLKAIKDRDYERAADYCTSAYAEQLRAGAADAKKLGDAIDGLMDKMSLVKITNIGECKYVLWCMDPFPREGLAIVVSEVNDPKVKTAAGTFVLSPKILGVDRIPDQMPQNYHPSRDFIGGLYKGLPERINFVKEGEGDKVSWKLDMPCPPEVVSAVQSMKKNEGSLAREIRDLSQSINKDAAIKEDFTRFFVELVNKWAM
;
A
#
# COMPACT_ATOMS: atom_id res chain seq x y z
N MET A 1 -3.16 50.57 -16.19
CA MET A 1 -2.03 49.91 -15.50
C MET A 1 -2.25 48.42 -15.20
N ARG A 2 -3.30 47.97 -14.49
CA ARG A 2 -3.51 46.53 -14.18
C ARG A 2 -3.49 45.58 -15.39
N ARG A 3 -4.08 45.97 -16.53
CA ARG A 3 -4.08 45.16 -17.77
C ARG A 3 -2.69 45.02 -18.43
N LEU A 4 -1.83 46.03 -18.25
CA LEU A 4 -0.48 46.06 -18.83
C LEU A 4 0.48 45.19 -18.01
N ILE A 5 0.33 45.19 -16.68
CA ILE A 5 1.05 44.28 -15.78
C ILE A 5 0.71 42.81 -16.07
N PHE A 6 -0.57 42.51 -16.31
CA PHE A 6 -1.00 41.16 -16.69
C PHE A 6 -0.39 40.70 -18.02
N LEU A 7 -0.37 41.55 -19.05
CA LEU A 7 0.24 41.24 -20.34
C LEU A 7 1.74 40.98 -20.23
N VAL A 8 2.46 41.79 -19.44
CA VAL A 8 3.90 41.61 -19.20
C VAL A 8 4.18 40.30 -18.47
N LEU A 9 3.38 39.95 -17.45
CA LEU A 9 3.50 38.67 -16.74
C LEU A 9 3.22 37.47 -17.65
N LEU A 10 2.25 37.59 -18.56
CA LEU A 10 1.89 36.52 -19.49
C LEU A 10 2.99 36.29 -20.54
N VAL A 11 3.60 37.36 -21.06
CA VAL A 11 4.74 37.28 -21.99
C VAL A 11 5.98 36.71 -21.28
N LEU A 12 6.24 37.10 -20.03
CA LEU A 12 7.34 36.55 -19.23
C LEU A 12 7.12 35.07 -18.90
N ALA A 13 5.88 34.67 -18.58
CA ALA A 13 5.53 33.26 -18.37
C ALA A 13 5.67 32.44 -19.66
N ALA A 14 5.31 33.00 -20.82
CA ALA A 14 5.46 32.35 -22.12
C ALA A 14 6.94 32.22 -22.53
N ALA A 15 7.75 33.28 -22.34
CA ALA A 15 9.18 33.26 -22.65
C ALA A 15 9.96 32.35 -21.69
N GLY A 16 9.65 32.40 -20.38
CA GLY A 16 10.22 31.51 -19.37
C GLY A 16 9.81 30.05 -19.60
N GLY A 17 8.54 29.81 -19.93
CA GLY A 17 8.03 28.49 -20.33
C GLY A 17 8.70 27.95 -21.59
N TYR A 18 8.94 28.80 -22.60
CA TYR A 18 9.64 28.42 -23.83
C TYR A 18 11.12 28.05 -23.59
N HIS A 19 11.80 28.77 -22.69
CA HIS A 19 13.19 28.46 -22.34
C HIS A 19 13.30 27.17 -21.50
N LEU A 20 12.43 26.99 -20.50
CA LEU A 20 12.31 25.73 -19.75
C LEU A 20 11.90 24.56 -20.66
N TYR A 21 11.14 24.84 -21.71
CA TYR A 21 10.81 23.85 -22.72
C TYR A 21 11.99 23.52 -23.64
N LYS A 22 13.09 24.27 -23.76
CA LYS A 22 14.23 23.80 -24.60
C LYS A 22 15.21 22.91 -23.83
N ASP A 23 15.23 23.03 -22.51
CA ASP A 23 16.12 22.28 -21.65
C ASP A 23 15.50 20.91 -21.31
N LYS A 24 16.22 19.83 -21.65
CA LYS A 24 15.75 18.45 -21.42
C LYS A 24 15.62 18.12 -19.93
N ASP A 25 16.48 18.69 -19.09
CA ASP A 25 16.46 18.46 -17.65
C ASP A 25 15.36 19.29 -16.98
N ALA A 26 15.15 20.52 -17.44
CA ALA A 26 14.01 21.33 -17.00
C ALA A 26 12.66 20.71 -17.42
N ARG A 27 12.55 20.16 -18.64
CA ARG A 27 11.37 19.37 -19.04
C ARG A 27 11.17 18.15 -18.17
N LYS A 28 12.22 17.36 -17.90
CA LYS A 28 12.10 16.19 -16.99
C LYS A 28 11.66 16.61 -15.60
N LEU A 29 12.20 17.71 -15.08
CA LEU A 29 11.81 18.27 -13.79
C LEU A 29 10.33 18.72 -13.83
N LEU A 30 9.93 19.51 -14.81
CA LEU A 30 8.56 20.00 -14.96
C LEU A 30 7.56 18.86 -15.16
N GLN A 31 7.90 17.87 -16.00
CA GLN A 31 7.12 16.66 -16.20
C GLN A 31 7.03 15.87 -14.90
N SER A 32 8.13 15.73 -14.14
CA SER A 32 8.11 15.03 -12.85
C SER A 32 7.27 15.77 -11.81
N VAL A 33 7.23 17.10 -11.85
CA VAL A 33 6.43 17.94 -10.95
C VAL A 33 4.95 17.87 -11.35
N VAL A 34 4.64 17.97 -12.64
CA VAL A 34 3.28 17.82 -13.17
C VAL A 34 2.79 16.40 -12.95
N ASP A 35 3.59 15.38 -13.22
CA ASP A 35 3.25 13.98 -12.99
C ASP A 35 3.06 13.70 -11.50
N LYS A 36 3.92 14.23 -10.61
CA LYS A 36 3.71 14.12 -9.17
C LYS A 36 2.46 14.87 -8.71
N ALA A 37 2.19 16.07 -9.22
CA ALA A 37 1.02 16.86 -8.84
C ALA A 37 -0.30 16.27 -9.38
N THR A 38 -0.27 15.66 -10.56
CA THR A 38 -1.45 15.02 -11.18
C THR A 38 -1.68 13.61 -10.66
N LYS A 39 -0.61 12.85 -10.37
CA LYS A 39 -0.72 11.51 -9.79
C LYS A 39 -0.94 11.56 -8.29
N ASN A 40 -0.35 12.48 -7.55
CA ASN A 40 -0.46 12.58 -6.09
C ASN A 40 -1.12 13.92 -5.72
N PRO A 41 -2.45 14.04 -5.89
CA PRO A 41 -3.16 15.25 -5.49
C PRO A 41 -2.98 15.49 -3.99
N LEU A 42 -2.75 16.76 -3.61
CA LEU A 42 -2.75 17.18 -2.21
C LEU A 42 -4.13 16.93 -1.62
N ALA A 43 -4.19 16.20 -0.50
CA ALA A 43 -5.43 15.93 0.19
C ALA A 43 -5.92 17.18 0.94
N LYS A 44 -7.10 17.68 0.55
CA LYS A 44 -7.71 18.90 1.13
C LYS A 44 -8.57 18.59 2.35
N THR A 45 -8.97 17.34 2.51
CA THR A 45 -9.73 16.84 3.67
C THR A 45 -9.07 15.59 4.25
N PRO A 46 -9.32 15.26 5.53
CA PRO A 46 -8.83 13.99 6.10
C PRO A 46 -9.39 12.77 5.36
N LYS A 47 -10.63 12.86 4.87
CA LYS A 47 -11.25 11.82 4.04
C LYS A 47 -10.51 11.62 2.72
N GLU A 48 -10.15 12.70 2.02
CA GLU A 48 -9.35 12.59 0.78
C GLU A 48 -7.99 11.93 1.06
N ALA A 49 -7.34 12.25 2.18
CA ALA A 49 -6.07 11.63 2.55
C ALA A 49 -6.22 10.12 2.74
N ALA A 50 -7.26 9.69 3.47
CA ALA A 50 -7.59 8.28 3.66
C ALA A 50 -7.91 7.59 2.32
N ASP A 51 -8.75 8.20 1.47
CA ASP A 51 -9.15 7.63 0.18
C ASP A 51 -7.93 7.46 -0.75
N TYR A 52 -7.06 8.47 -0.84
CA TYR A 52 -5.85 8.40 -1.67
C TYR A 52 -4.84 7.39 -1.14
N PHE A 53 -4.66 7.32 0.17
CA PHE A 53 -3.83 6.30 0.81
C PHE A 53 -4.35 4.89 0.49
N LEU A 54 -5.64 4.62 0.73
CA LEU A 54 -6.26 3.33 0.47
C LEU A 54 -6.21 2.95 -1.01
N LYS A 55 -6.39 3.92 -1.91
CA LYS A 55 -6.22 3.71 -3.35
C LYS A 55 -4.79 3.28 -3.68
N ALA A 56 -3.78 3.97 -3.13
CA ALA A 56 -2.38 3.63 -3.36
C ALA A 56 -2.04 2.23 -2.83
N ILE A 57 -2.55 1.84 -1.67
CA ILE A 57 -2.40 0.48 -1.13
C ILE A 57 -3.02 -0.56 -2.07
N LYS A 58 -4.25 -0.33 -2.55
CA LYS A 58 -4.91 -1.22 -3.52
C LYS A 58 -4.13 -1.36 -4.83
N ASP A 59 -3.51 -0.27 -5.27
CA ASP A 59 -2.71 -0.22 -6.49
C ASP A 59 -1.26 -0.74 -6.25
N ARG A 60 -0.94 -1.23 -5.04
CA ARG A 60 0.40 -1.66 -4.60
C ARG A 60 1.49 -0.59 -4.76
N ASP A 61 1.09 0.68 -4.73
CA ASP A 61 1.97 1.84 -4.89
C ASP A 61 2.32 2.43 -3.51
N TYR A 62 3.24 1.76 -2.82
CA TYR A 62 3.64 2.14 -1.45
C TYR A 62 4.41 3.46 -1.40
N GLU A 63 5.09 3.85 -2.49
CA GLU A 63 5.72 5.17 -2.58
C GLU A 63 4.67 6.28 -2.58
N ARG A 64 3.59 6.11 -3.34
CA ARG A 64 2.46 7.03 -3.33
C ARG A 64 1.71 7.00 -2.00
N ALA A 65 1.51 5.83 -1.41
CA ALA A 65 0.88 5.73 -0.09
C ALA A 65 1.66 6.54 0.97
N ALA A 66 3.00 6.53 0.89
CA ALA A 66 3.87 7.30 1.78
C ALA A 66 3.68 8.81 1.67
N ASP A 67 3.24 9.34 0.53
CA ASP A 67 2.98 10.78 0.38
C ASP A 67 1.79 11.26 1.21
N TYR A 68 0.89 10.34 1.58
CA TYR A 68 -0.28 10.60 2.42
C TYR A 68 -0.04 10.31 3.91
N CYS A 69 1.19 9.98 4.31
CA CYS A 69 1.56 9.66 5.68
C CYS A 69 2.54 10.70 6.26
N THR A 70 2.58 10.82 7.59
CA THR A 70 3.62 11.59 8.29
C THR A 70 5.00 10.92 8.13
N SER A 71 6.07 11.71 8.30
CA SER A 71 7.43 11.36 7.86
C SER A 71 7.94 10.00 8.37
N ALA A 72 7.78 9.71 9.66
CA ALA A 72 8.33 8.50 10.28
C ALA A 72 7.82 7.21 9.62
N TYR A 73 6.51 7.09 9.41
CA TYR A 73 5.91 5.93 8.76
C TYR A 73 6.11 5.96 7.23
N ALA A 74 6.05 7.16 6.63
CA ALA A 74 6.29 7.34 5.21
C ALA A 74 7.69 6.88 4.77
N GLU A 75 8.71 7.08 5.59
CA GLU A 75 10.05 6.57 5.35
C GLU A 75 10.10 5.04 5.28
N GLN A 76 9.40 4.34 6.17
CA GLN A 76 9.34 2.88 6.15
C GLN A 76 8.56 2.34 4.94
N LEU A 77 7.44 2.97 4.58
CA LEU A 77 6.69 2.63 3.36
C LEU A 77 7.58 2.74 2.11
N ARG A 78 8.32 3.85 1.96
CA ARG A 78 9.25 4.02 0.83
C ARG A 78 10.40 3.02 0.89
N ALA A 79 10.97 2.81 2.09
CA ALA A 79 12.09 1.90 2.27
C ALA A 79 11.72 0.44 1.94
N GLY A 80 10.48 0.02 2.17
CA GLY A 80 9.98 -1.31 1.85
C GLY A 80 9.22 -1.41 0.52
N ALA A 81 9.03 -0.31 -0.21
CA ALA A 81 8.06 -0.22 -1.31
C ALA A 81 8.28 -1.26 -2.41
N ALA A 82 9.52 -1.37 -2.92
CA ALA A 82 9.84 -2.28 -4.01
C ALA A 82 9.62 -3.75 -3.62
N ASP A 83 9.98 -4.11 -2.40
CA ASP A 83 9.93 -5.49 -1.92
C ASP A 83 8.51 -5.88 -1.51
N ALA A 84 7.82 -5.00 -0.79
CA ALA A 84 6.40 -5.15 -0.47
C ALA A 84 5.56 -5.30 -1.76
N LYS A 85 5.87 -4.54 -2.82
CA LYS A 85 5.15 -4.63 -4.10
C LYS A 85 5.32 -6.00 -4.75
N LYS A 86 6.54 -6.49 -4.87
CA LYS A 86 6.81 -7.80 -5.48
C LYS A 86 6.14 -8.95 -4.71
N LEU A 87 6.12 -8.90 -3.38
CA LEU A 87 5.41 -9.89 -2.56
C LEU A 87 3.89 -9.78 -2.71
N GLY A 88 3.35 -8.55 -2.64
CA GLY A 88 1.93 -8.28 -2.86
C GLY A 88 1.44 -8.74 -4.24
N ASP A 89 2.18 -8.41 -5.30
CA ASP A 89 1.87 -8.84 -6.67
C ASP A 89 1.92 -10.37 -6.82
N ALA A 90 2.83 -11.06 -6.13
CA ALA A 90 2.90 -12.52 -6.12
C ALA A 90 1.68 -13.15 -5.43
N ILE A 91 1.30 -12.60 -4.26
CA ILE A 91 0.11 -13.02 -3.50
C ILE A 91 -1.16 -12.80 -4.33
N ASP A 92 -1.31 -11.62 -4.94
CA ASP A 92 -2.42 -11.29 -5.83
C ASP A 92 -2.51 -12.27 -7.00
N GLY A 93 -1.39 -12.53 -7.68
CA GLY A 93 -1.34 -13.48 -8.78
C GLY A 93 -1.69 -14.91 -8.38
N LEU A 94 -1.34 -15.35 -7.16
CA LEU A 94 -1.75 -16.65 -6.65
C LEU A 94 -3.26 -16.67 -6.32
N MET A 95 -3.79 -15.65 -5.63
CA MET A 95 -5.22 -15.56 -5.29
C MET A 95 -6.12 -15.53 -6.54
N ASP A 96 -5.72 -14.76 -7.56
CA ASP A 96 -6.43 -14.67 -8.84
C ASP A 96 -6.41 -16.03 -9.56
N LYS A 97 -5.26 -16.73 -9.56
CA LYS A 97 -5.13 -18.06 -10.14
C LYS A 97 -6.03 -19.08 -9.43
N MET A 98 -6.01 -19.12 -8.10
CA MET A 98 -6.84 -20.03 -7.29
C MET A 98 -8.33 -19.85 -7.61
N SER A 99 -8.75 -18.58 -7.82
CA SER A 99 -10.12 -18.23 -8.20
C SER A 99 -10.45 -18.69 -9.62
N LEU A 100 -9.55 -18.47 -10.58
CA LEU A 100 -9.73 -18.86 -11.99
C LEU A 100 -9.86 -20.37 -12.17
N VAL A 101 -9.00 -21.16 -11.50
CA VAL A 101 -8.99 -22.63 -11.62
C VAL A 101 -9.98 -23.33 -10.70
N LYS A 102 -10.75 -22.56 -9.91
CA LYS A 102 -11.80 -23.02 -8.99
C LYS A 102 -11.31 -24.04 -7.96
N ILE A 103 -10.17 -23.76 -7.31
CA ILE A 103 -9.72 -24.61 -6.20
C ILE A 103 -10.74 -24.52 -5.06
N THR A 104 -11.23 -25.67 -4.60
CA THR A 104 -12.21 -25.76 -3.51
C THR A 104 -11.52 -25.64 -2.14
N ASN A 105 -12.27 -25.21 -1.11
CA ASN A 105 -11.82 -25.18 0.30
C ASN A 105 -10.58 -24.30 0.59
N ILE A 106 -10.35 -23.26 -0.21
CA ILE A 106 -9.19 -22.36 -0.10
C ILE A 106 -9.33 -21.23 0.93
N GLY A 107 -10.38 -21.22 1.76
CA GLY A 107 -10.63 -20.15 2.72
C GLY A 107 -9.45 -19.93 3.67
N GLU A 108 -8.88 -21.02 4.19
CA GLU A 108 -7.70 -20.98 5.07
C GLU A 108 -6.46 -20.46 4.33
N CYS A 109 -6.21 -20.92 3.09
CA CYS A 109 -5.08 -20.42 2.30
C CYS A 109 -5.22 -18.93 1.98
N LYS A 110 -6.42 -18.46 1.63
CA LYS A 110 -6.70 -17.03 1.41
C LYS A 110 -6.44 -16.21 2.66
N TYR A 111 -6.86 -16.71 3.81
CA TYR A 111 -6.62 -16.06 5.10
C TYR A 111 -5.12 -15.95 5.40
N VAL A 112 -4.35 -17.03 5.23
CA VAL A 112 -2.90 -17.01 5.44
C VAL A 112 -2.20 -16.07 4.47
N LEU A 113 -2.56 -16.08 3.18
CA LEU A 113 -2.03 -15.15 2.18
C LEU A 113 -2.33 -13.69 2.56
N TRP A 114 -3.54 -13.40 3.03
CA TRP A 114 -3.92 -12.08 3.50
C TRP A 114 -3.12 -11.65 4.73
N CYS A 115 -2.83 -12.58 5.66
CA CYS A 115 -1.97 -12.28 6.81
C CYS A 115 -0.52 -12.01 6.40
N MET A 116 -0.02 -12.69 5.36
CA MET A 116 1.35 -12.52 4.84
C MET A 116 1.48 -11.33 3.87
N ASP A 117 0.37 -10.72 3.49
CA ASP A 117 0.35 -9.58 2.61
C ASP A 117 1.03 -8.38 3.30
N PRO A 118 2.01 -7.71 2.65
CA PRO A 118 2.62 -6.51 3.20
C PRO A 118 1.60 -5.44 3.60
N PHE A 119 0.53 -5.30 2.81
CA PHE A 119 -0.60 -4.44 3.10
C PHE A 119 -1.81 -4.87 2.27
N PRO A 120 -2.83 -5.53 2.87
CA PRO A 120 -3.95 -6.09 2.13
C PRO A 120 -4.71 -5.09 1.26
N ARG A 121 -4.90 -5.44 -0.02
CA ARG A 121 -5.76 -4.68 -0.95
C ARG A 121 -7.24 -4.71 -0.56
N GLU A 122 -7.65 -5.78 0.11
CA GLU A 122 -9.02 -6.08 0.52
C GLU A 122 -9.09 -6.22 2.04
N GLY A 123 -10.26 -5.91 2.61
CA GLY A 123 -10.48 -5.95 4.05
C GLY A 123 -9.94 -4.72 4.79
N LEU A 124 -9.33 -3.77 4.09
CA LEU A 124 -8.82 -2.53 4.66
C LEU A 124 -9.79 -1.37 4.43
N ALA A 125 -10.16 -0.68 5.50
CA ALA A 125 -10.91 0.57 5.46
C ALA A 125 -10.39 1.56 6.50
N ILE A 126 -10.59 2.86 6.24
CA ILE A 126 -10.31 3.92 7.19
C ILE A 126 -11.56 4.78 7.32
N VAL A 127 -12.14 4.78 8.51
CA VAL A 127 -13.34 5.56 8.83
C VAL A 127 -12.91 6.86 9.48
N VAL A 128 -13.13 7.97 8.79
CA VAL A 128 -12.76 9.30 9.27
C VAL A 128 -13.93 9.89 10.07
N SER A 129 -13.66 10.39 11.27
CA SER A 129 -14.64 11.15 12.05
C SER A 129 -14.97 12.46 11.35
N GLU A 130 -16.25 12.87 11.34
CA GLU A 130 -16.66 14.12 10.70
C GLU A 130 -15.90 15.34 11.26
N VAL A 131 -15.39 16.17 10.36
CA VAL A 131 -14.74 17.44 10.70
C VAL A 131 -15.50 18.56 9.99
N ASN A 132 -16.30 19.31 10.75
CA ASN A 132 -17.15 20.38 10.22
C ASN A 132 -16.56 21.79 10.40
N ASP A 133 -15.41 21.93 11.08
CA ASP A 133 -14.76 23.23 11.30
C ASP A 133 -13.44 23.37 10.52
N PRO A 134 -13.30 24.34 9.61
CA PRO A 134 -12.07 24.55 8.82
C PRO A 134 -10.84 24.93 9.65
N LYS A 135 -11.04 25.44 10.88
CA LYS A 135 -9.94 25.78 11.82
C LYS A 135 -9.31 24.55 12.47
N VAL A 136 -9.97 23.41 12.38
CA VAL A 136 -9.45 22.15 12.91
C VAL A 136 -8.17 21.77 12.14
N LYS A 137 -7.13 21.47 12.93
CA LYS A 137 -5.80 21.05 12.44
C LYS A 137 -5.59 19.55 12.57
N THR A 138 -6.44 18.87 13.32
CA THR A 138 -6.34 17.43 13.58
C THR A 138 -7.71 16.76 13.43
N ALA A 139 -7.76 15.59 12.81
CA ALA A 139 -8.96 14.77 12.75
C ALA A 139 -8.67 13.39 13.35
N ALA A 140 -9.69 12.72 13.86
CA ALA A 140 -9.58 11.32 14.25
C ALA A 140 -10.11 10.42 13.13
N GLY A 141 -9.58 9.21 13.04
CA GLY A 141 -10.20 8.14 12.30
C GLY A 141 -9.85 6.77 12.88
N THR A 142 -10.52 5.77 12.33
CA THR A 142 -10.40 4.37 12.74
C THR A 142 -9.94 3.55 11.56
N PHE A 143 -8.79 2.91 11.71
CA PHE A 143 -8.28 1.91 10.81
C PHE A 143 -8.99 0.58 11.08
N VAL A 144 -9.76 0.11 10.10
CA VAL A 144 -10.56 -1.10 10.19
C VAL A 144 -9.94 -2.15 9.28
N LEU A 145 -9.49 -3.25 9.87
CA LEU A 145 -8.96 -4.38 9.16
C LEU A 145 -9.87 -5.60 9.38
N SER A 146 -10.51 -6.09 8.32
CA SER A 146 -11.48 -7.18 8.38
C SER A 146 -11.27 -8.19 7.25
N PRO A 147 -10.85 -9.43 7.56
CA PRO A 147 -10.72 -10.48 6.56
C PRO A 147 -12.08 -11.04 6.11
N LYS A 148 -13.20 -10.59 6.70
CA LYS A 148 -14.56 -11.02 6.32
C LYS A 148 -14.85 -10.82 4.83
N ILE A 149 -14.18 -9.87 4.18
CA ILE A 149 -14.30 -9.62 2.74
C ILE A 149 -13.82 -10.82 1.89
N LEU A 150 -12.95 -11.68 2.43
CA LEU A 150 -12.44 -12.86 1.72
C LEU A 150 -13.38 -14.07 1.75
N GLY A 151 -14.58 -13.94 2.31
CA GLY A 151 -15.51 -15.06 2.50
C GLY A 151 -15.02 -16.07 3.55
N VAL A 152 -14.19 -15.62 4.48
CA VAL A 152 -13.70 -16.40 5.62
C VAL A 152 -14.56 -16.04 6.83
N ASP A 153 -15.51 -16.91 7.16
CA ASP A 153 -16.45 -16.71 8.28
C ASP A 153 -15.80 -16.93 9.66
N ARG A 154 -14.58 -17.49 9.69
CA ARG A 154 -13.85 -17.77 10.92
C ARG A 154 -13.13 -16.54 11.45
N ILE A 155 -13.19 -16.39 12.78
CA ILE A 155 -12.55 -15.30 13.51
C ILE A 155 -11.02 -15.46 13.42
N PRO A 156 -10.25 -14.37 13.19
CA PRO A 156 -8.78 -14.33 13.08
C PRO A 156 -7.95 -14.94 14.22
N ASP A 157 -8.60 -15.36 15.31
CA ASP A 157 -7.93 -15.65 16.58
C ASP A 157 -7.17 -16.98 16.58
N GLN A 158 -7.37 -17.80 15.55
CA GLN A 158 -6.67 -19.07 15.38
C GLN A 158 -6.26 -19.25 13.92
N MET A 159 -4.97 -18.99 13.63
CA MET A 159 -4.32 -19.56 12.45
C MET A 159 -4.66 -21.06 12.39
N PRO A 160 -5.02 -21.61 11.22
CA PRO A 160 -5.33 -23.03 11.16
C PRO A 160 -4.09 -23.83 11.60
N GLN A 161 -4.30 -24.90 12.37
CA GLN A 161 -3.24 -25.53 13.18
C GLN A 161 -1.99 -25.96 12.39
N ASN A 162 -2.12 -26.20 11.08
CA ASN A 162 -1.03 -26.66 10.22
C ASN A 162 -0.28 -25.53 9.51
N TYR A 163 -0.69 -24.27 9.71
CA TYR A 163 -0.10 -23.11 9.05
C TYR A 163 0.73 -22.32 10.04
N HIS A 164 2.03 -22.23 9.77
CA HIS A 164 2.98 -21.52 10.60
C HIS A 164 3.72 -20.45 9.80
N PRO A 165 3.05 -19.45 9.20
CA PRO A 165 3.78 -18.38 8.53
C PRO A 165 4.73 -17.70 9.52
N SER A 166 5.94 -17.36 9.09
CA SER A 166 6.87 -16.63 9.96
C SER A 166 6.23 -15.34 10.45
N ARG A 167 6.40 -15.07 11.75
CA ARG A 167 5.89 -13.88 12.42
C ARG A 167 6.39 -12.60 11.76
N ASP A 168 7.50 -12.64 11.03
CA ASP A 168 8.07 -11.50 10.33
C ASP A 168 7.26 -11.07 9.11
N PHE A 169 6.56 -12.01 8.48
CA PHE A 169 5.70 -11.73 7.33
C PHE A 169 4.25 -11.43 7.72
N ILE A 170 3.81 -11.89 8.91
CA ILE A 170 2.46 -11.60 9.38
C ILE A 170 2.31 -10.11 9.64
N GLY A 171 1.39 -9.47 8.94
CA GLY A 171 1.02 -8.08 9.15
C GLY A 171 1.92 -7.06 8.45
N GLY A 172 3.05 -7.47 7.89
CA GLY A 172 3.97 -6.64 7.12
C GLY A 172 4.08 -5.18 7.57
N LEU A 173 3.62 -4.26 6.71
CA LEU A 173 3.69 -2.81 6.90
C LEU A 173 2.61 -2.25 7.82
N TYR A 174 1.57 -3.01 8.16
CA TYR A 174 0.50 -2.58 9.07
C TYR A 174 0.59 -3.21 10.46
N LYS A 175 1.66 -3.97 10.72
CA LYS A 175 1.88 -4.66 11.99
C LYS A 175 2.08 -3.68 13.14
N GLY A 176 1.27 -3.82 14.19
CA GLY A 176 1.36 -2.98 15.39
C GLY A 176 0.81 -1.56 15.20
N LEU A 177 0.20 -1.25 14.05
CA LEU A 177 -0.52 0.01 13.90
C LEU A 177 -1.74 0.05 14.84
N PRO A 178 -2.03 1.20 15.46
CA PRO A 178 -3.20 1.34 16.31
C PRO A 178 -4.48 1.34 15.48
N GLU A 179 -5.56 0.84 16.08
CA GLU A 179 -6.90 0.93 15.48
C GLU A 179 -7.34 2.40 15.31
N ARG A 180 -6.96 3.29 16.23
CA ARG A 180 -7.24 4.72 16.13
C ARG A 180 -6.03 5.45 15.58
N ILE A 181 -6.24 6.24 14.54
CA ILE A 181 -5.23 7.08 13.91
C ILE A 181 -5.68 8.54 13.91
N ASN A 182 -4.72 9.45 13.95
CA ASN A 182 -4.98 10.87 13.76
C ASN A 182 -4.71 11.25 12.30
N PHE A 183 -5.27 12.37 11.89
CA PHE A 183 -4.90 13.08 10.68
C PHE A 183 -4.41 14.45 11.06
N VAL A 184 -3.38 14.92 10.38
CA VAL A 184 -2.76 16.22 10.65
C VAL A 184 -2.56 16.98 9.34
N LYS A 185 -2.61 18.31 9.39
CA LYS A 185 -2.17 19.16 8.28
C LYS A 185 -0.65 19.31 8.33
N GLU A 186 0.03 18.90 7.25
CA GLU A 186 1.46 19.15 7.04
C GLU A 186 1.69 20.02 5.80
N GLY A 187 2.81 20.77 5.80
CA GLY A 187 3.21 21.67 4.73
C GLY A 187 2.97 23.14 5.05
N GLU A 188 3.36 24.01 4.12
CA GLU A 188 3.26 25.46 4.26
C GLU A 188 2.56 26.07 3.03
N GLY A 189 1.81 27.15 3.25
CA GLY A 189 1.16 27.91 2.19
C GLY A 189 0.17 27.07 1.36
N ASP A 190 0.39 27.03 0.05
CA ASP A 190 -0.41 26.28 -0.92
C ASP A 190 -0.11 24.78 -0.95
N LYS A 191 0.92 24.33 -0.20
CA LYS A 191 1.32 22.92 -0.09
C LYS A 191 0.76 22.22 1.14
N VAL A 192 -0.09 22.89 1.92
CA VAL A 192 -0.74 22.28 3.07
C VAL A 192 -1.62 21.11 2.61
N SER A 193 -1.39 19.94 3.16
CA SER A 193 -2.14 18.72 2.87
C SER A 193 -2.46 17.96 4.14
N TRP A 194 -3.62 17.30 4.17
CA TRP A 194 -3.94 16.34 5.21
C TRP A 194 -3.15 15.05 5.01
N LYS A 195 -2.63 14.53 6.10
CA LYS A 195 -1.91 13.26 6.13
C LYS A 195 -2.36 12.40 7.29
N LEU A 196 -2.19 11.10 7.13
CA LEU A 196 -2.37 10.09 8.17
C LEU A 196 -1.17 10.18 9.12
N ASP A 197 -1.44 10.50 10.37
CA ASP A 197 -0.46 10.48 11.45
C ASP A 197 -0.38 9.07 12.02
N MET A 198 0.35 8.22 11.30
CA MET A 198 0.59 6.83 11.69
C MET A 198 1.90 6.74 12.46
N PRO A 199 1.91 6.05 13.62
CA PRO A 199 3.15 5.77 14.31
C PRO A 199 4.00 4.83 13.45
N CYS A 200 5.30 4.83 13.70
CA CYS A 200 6.23 3.86 13.14
C CYS A 200 6.67 2.89 14.26
N PRO A 201 5.85 1.88 14.59
CA PRO A 201 6.21 0.92 15.64
C PRO A 201 7.43 0.08 15.20
N PRO A 202 8.26 -0.41 16.16
CA PRO A 202 9.43 -1.23 15.85
C PRO A 202 9.14 -2.44 14.96
N GLU A 203 7.93 -2.99 15.07
CA GLU A 203 7.43 -4.11 14.29
C GLU A 203 7.40 -3.82 12.78
N VAL A 204 7.04 -2.59 12.37
CA VAL A 204 7.05 -2.19 10.95
C VAL A 204 8.49 -2.12 10.44
N VAL A 205 9.40 -1.56 11.24
CA VAL A 205 10.83 -1.48 10.88
C VAL A 205 11.41 -2.87 10.70
N SER A 206 11.12 -3.78 11.64
CA SER A 206 11.54 -5.19 11.56
C SER A 206 10.96 -5.88 10.32
N ALA A 207 9.67 -5.69 10.04
CA ALA A 207 9.03 -6.26 8.86
C ALA A 207 9.68 -5.76 7.55
N VAL A 208 10.00 -4.47 7.44
CA VAL A 208 10.73 -3.92 6.29
C VAL A 208 12.11 -4.58 6.13
N GLN A 209 12.84 -4.79 7.23
CA GLN A 209 14.14 -5.46 7.19
C GLN A 209 14.02 -6.93 6.78
N SER A 210 13.05 -7.66 7.33
CA SER A 210 12.80 -9.06 6.99
C SER A 210 12.36 -9.22 5.54
N MET A 211 11.52 -8.31 5.01
CA MET A 211 11.20 -8.27 3.59
C MET A 211 12.47 -8.07 2.76
N LYS A 212 13.29 -7.05 3.03
CA LYS A 212 14.55 -6.83 2.30
C LYS A 212 15.47 -8.06 2.27
N LYS A 213 15.52 -8.81 3.37
CA LYS A 213 16.38 -9.99 3.50
C LYS A 213 15.84 -11.20 2.71
N ASN A 214 14.52 -11.40 2.69
CA ASN A 214 13.92 -12.69 2.35
C ASN A 214 12.90 -12.64 1.19
N GLU A 215 12.43 -11.46 0.81
CA GLU A 215 11.26 -11.28 -0.07
C GLU A 215 11.48 -11.83 -1.49
N GLY A 216 12.66 -11.63 -2.06
CA GLY A 216 12.98 -12.14 -3.40
C GLY A 216 12.88 -13.67 -3.54
N SER A 217 12.90 -14.40 -2.43
CA SER A 217 12.74 -15.85 -2.38
C SER A 217 11.29 -16.25 -2.11
N LEU A 218 10.63 -15.67 -1.10
CA LEU A 218 9.21 -15.97 -0.81
C LEU A 218 8.30 -15.57 -1.98
N ALA A 219 8.44 -14.34 -2.50
CA ALA A 219 7.64 -13.88 -3.63
C ALA A 219 7.86 -14.72 -4.89
N ARG A 220 9.06 -15.26 -5.07
CA ARG A 220 9.37 -16.19 -6.16
C ARG A 220 8.67 -17.53 -5.98
N GLU A 221 8.75 -18.12 -4.79
CA GLU A 221 8.12 -19.41 -4.52
C GLU A 221 6.58 -19.35 -4.60
N ILE A 222 5.97 -18.24 -4.16
CA ILE A 222 4.54 -17.99 -4.38
C ILE A 222 4.21 -17.93 -5.87
N ARG A 223 5.04 -17.23 -6.68
CA ARG A 223 4.88 -17.18 -8.14
C ARG A 223 5.05 -18.55 -8.78
N ASP A 224 6.03 -19.32 -8.35
CA ASP A 224 6.31 -20.67 -8.86
C ASP A 224 5.13 -21.60 -8.55
N LEU A 225 4.57 -21.55 -7.34
CA LEU A 225 3.35 -22.27 -6.98
C LEU A 225 2.17 -21.83 -7.87
N SER A 226 1.96 -20.52 -8.05
CA SER A 226 0.89 -19.98 -8.92
C SER A 226 1.01 -20.48 -10.38
N GLN A 227 2.23 -20.53 -10.93
CA GLN A 227 2.46 -21.06 -12.27
C GLN A 227 2.23 -22.58 -12.36
N SER A 228 2.56 -23.31 -11.30
CA SER A 228 2.50 -24.78 -11.27
C SER A 228 1.06 -25.30 -11.22
N ILE A 229 0.12 -24.56 -10.61
CA ILE A 229 -1.32 -24.89 -10.58
C ILE A 229 -1.91 -25.19 -11.97
N ASN A 230 -1.42 -24.51 -13.02
CA ASN A 230 -1.89 -24.70 -14.39
C ASN A 230 -1.24 -25.88 -15.11
N LYS A 231 -0.04 -26.26 -14.69
CA LYS A 231 0.80 -27.25 -15.39
C LYS A 231 0.61 -28.66 -14.84
N ASP A 232 0.23 -28.75 -13.57
CA ASP A 232 0.15 -30.02 -12.85
C ASP A 232 -1.23 -30.20 -12.20
N ALA A 233 -1.95 -31.23 -12.67
CA ALA A 233 -3.26 -31.59 -12.13
C ALA A 233 -3.18 -32.03 -10.67
N ALA A 234 -2.09 -32.67 -10.24
CA ALA A 234 -1.90 -33.11 -8.86
C ALA A 234 -1.78 -31.91 -7.91
N ILE A 235 -1.11 -30.84 -8.33
CA ILE A 235 -1.04 -29.59 -7.54
C ILE A 235 -2.41 -28.95 -7.42
N LYS A 236 -3.25 -29.02 -8.45
CA LYS A 236 -4.61 -28.50 -8.38
C LYS A 236 -5.48 -29.31 -7.42
N GLU A 237 -5.39 -30.63 -7.46
CA GLU A 237 -6.17 -31.53 -6.60
C GLU A 237 -5.74 -31.44 -5.12
N ASP A 238 -4.45 -31.23 -4.86
CA ASP A 238 -3.87 -31.23 -3.51
C ASP A 238 -3.18 -29.89 -3.17
N PHE A 239 -3.75 -28.79 -3.65
CA PHE A 239 -3.16 -27.45 -3.51
C PHE A 239 -2.86 -27.09 -2.06
N THR A 240 -3.77 -27.43 -1.14
CA THR A 240 -3.63 -27.12 0.28
C THR A 240 -2.35 -27.70 0.86
N ARG A 241 -1.98 -28.94 0.52
CA ARG A 241 -0.72 -29.54 1.00
C ARG A 241 0.49 -28.75 0.51
N PHE A 242 0.59 -28.48 -0.79
CA PHE A 242 1.70 -27.72 -1.36
C PHE A 242 1.79 -26.29 -0.80
N PHE A 243 0.65 -25.66 -0.54
CA PHE A 243 0.61 -24.34 0.08
C PHE A 243 1.05 -24.37 1.55
N VAL A 244 0.64 -25.39 2.32
CA VAL A 244 1.11 -25.59 3.70
C VAL A 244 2.62 -25.86 3.75
N GLU A 245 3.13 -26.71 2.86
CA GLU A 245 4.58 -26.97 2.72
C GLU A 245 5.35 -25.68 2.44
N LEU A 246 4.85 -24.85 1.50
CA LEU A 246 5.41 -23.54 1.20
C LEU A 246 5.42 -22.65 2.44
N VAL A 247 4.28 -22.45 3.11
CA VAL A 247 4.16 -21.56 4.27
C VAL A 247 5.08 -22.01 5.41
N ASN A 248 5.12 -23.31 5.71
CA ASN A 248 5.91 -23.85 6.81
C ASN A 248 7.41 -23.83 6.53
N LYS A 249 7.83 -23.90 5.27
CA LYS A 249 9.23 -23.67 4.88
C LYS A 249 9.72 -22.29 5.32
N TRP A 250 8.84 -21.29 5.28
CA TRP A 250 9.14 -19.92 5.67
C TRP A 250 8.89 -19.64 7.16
N ALA A 251 8.53 -20.65 7.95
CA ALA A 251 8.37 -20.57 9.40
C ALA A 251 9.70 -20.60 10.17
N MET A 252 10.70 -21.26 9.57
CA MET A 252 12.01 -21.58 10.16
C MET A 252 13.04 -20.49 9.87
#